data_AF-U2FK13-F1
#
_entry.id   AF-U2FK13-F1
#
_cell.length_a   1.000
_cell.length_b   1.000
_cell.length_c   1.000
_cell.angle_alpha   90.00
_cell.angle_beta   90.00
_cell.angle_gamma   90.00
#
_symmetry.space_group_name_H-M   'P 1'
#
loop_
_entity.id
_entity.type
_entity.pdbx_description
1 polymer ?
#
loop_
_entity_poly.entity_id
_entity_poly.type
_entity_poly.pdbx_seq_one_letter_code
_entity_poly.pdbx_strand_id
1 'polypeptide(L)'
;MIDGTPFVLIVPAVFSQFFQAAEDYYHRFIVASTIRMIRYFAFALGLLTPSFYIAITTFHQEMFPTPLLISVAAQREGIPFPAFIEALIMEVTFEILREAGIRMPRAVGSAVTVVGGLVIGQAAVEAGIVSGVMVIVVSLTAISNLINPTYNSANSVRFLRFVFMFLGATFGLYGISLGVYALILHLCSLRSFGVPYMTPFAPINMQQMKDAVVRFPLWSFFKRPTIITGDDTERQKKPNKERPKKPKQNKNYRSVKR
;
A
#
# COMPACT_ATOMS: atom_id res chain seq x y z
N MET A 1 -7.36 24.97 -8.85
CA MET A 1 -7.76 25.24 -7.46
C MET A 1 -9.28 25.30 -7.46
N ILE A 2 -9.94 24.64 -6.51
CA ILE A 2 -11.38 24.82 -6.25
C ILE A 2 -11.49 25.86 -5.14
N ASP A 3 -12.48 26.75 -5.24
CA ASP A 3 -12.72 27.79 -4.24
C ASP A 3 -12.84 27.19 -2.83
N GLY A 4 -12.03 27.71 -1.89
CA GLY A 4 -12.11 27.38 -0.47
C GLY A 4 -11.26 26.22 0.05
N THR A 5 -10.48 25.50 -0.79
CA THR A 5 -9.57 24.46 -0.30
C THR A 5 -8.16 24.56 -0.89
N PRO A 6 -7.09 24.35 -0.09
CA PRO A 6 -5.72 24.31 -0.60
C PRO A 6 -5.40 23.01 -1.37
N PHE A 7 -6.39 22.15 -1.59
CA PHE A 7 -6.22 20.84 -2.22
C PHE A 7 -6.44 20.92 -3.73
N VAL A 8 -5.52 20.32 -4.49
CA VAL A 8 -5.65 20.16 -5.95
C VAL A 8 -6.29 18.82 -6.24
N LEU A 9 -7.36 18.81 -7.05
CA LEU A 9 -7.91 17.57 -7.58
C LEU A 9 -7.06 17.08 -8.74
N ILE A 10 -6.67 15.81 -8.69
CA ILE A 10 -5.94 15.13 -9.75
C ILE A 10 -6.89 14.18 -10.46
N VAL A 11 -6.99 14.33 -11.77
CA VAL A 11 -7.83 13.52 -12.65
C VAL A 11 -7.03 13.18 -13.92
N PRO A 12 -7.08 11.94 -14.44
CA PRO A 12 -7.71 10.75 -13.87
C PRO A 12 -6.92 10.17 -12.67
N ALA A 13 -7.63 9.50 -11.77
CA ALA A 13 -7.04 8.79 -10.63
C ALA A 13 -6.94 7.29 -10.92
N VAL A 14 -5.73 6.74 -10.89
CA VAL A 14 -5.43 5.30 -11.08
C VAL A 14 -4.89 4.66 -9.80
N PHE A 15 -5.04 3.34 -9.67
CA PHE A 15 -4.70 2.60 -8.46
C PHE A 15 -3.25 2.82 -8.00
N SER A 16 -2.28 2.80 -8.91
CA SER A 16 -0.86 2.96 -8.55
C SER A 16 -0.52 4.33 -7.96
N GLN A 17 -1.29 5.38 -8.29
CA GLN A 17 -1.06 6.73 -7.77
C GLN A 17 -1.34 6.84 -6.27
N PHE A 18 -2.22 5.99 -5.73
CA PHE A 18 -2.51 5.99 -4.28
C PHE A 18 -1.33 5.50 -3.43
N PHE A 19 -0.32 4.87 -4.04
CA PHE A 19 0.90 4.38 -3.39
C PHE A 19 2.14 5.24 -3.70
N GLN A 20 1.99 6.26 -4.54
CA GLN A 20 3.05 7.21 -4.87
C GLN A 20 2.94 8.43 -3.95
N ALA A 21 4.06 8.83 -3.35
CA ALA A 21 4.16 10.07 -2.62
C ALA A 21 5.03 11.08 -3.39
N ALA A 22 4.77 12.38 -3.23
CA ALA A 22 5.62 13.42 -3.82
C ALA A 22 7.08 13.28 -3.35
N GLU A 23 7.26 12.89 -2.09
CA GLU A 23 8.55 12.66 -1.45
C GLU A 23 9.38 11.57 -2.13
N ASP A 24 8.71 10.58 -2.75
CA ASP A 24 9.39 9.51 -3.47
C ASP A 24 10.31 10.05 -4.55
N TYR A 25 10.01 11.24 -5.10
CA TYR A 25 10.76 11.87 -6.19
C TYR A 25 12.03 12.60 -5.71
N TYR A 26 12.18 12.87 -4.41
CA TYR A 26 13.38 13.51 -3.85
C TYR A 26 14.48 12.50 -3.50
N HIS A 27 14.13 11.23 -3.27
CA HIS A 27 15.11 10.21 -2.91
C HIS A 27 15.83 9.60 -4.13
N ARG A 28 16.86 8.78 -3.89
CA ARG A 28 17.46 7.95 -4.95
C ARG A 28 16.49 6.87 -5.39
N PHE A 29 16.61 6.48 -6.66
CA PHE A 29 15.70 5.52 -7.31
C PHE A 29 15.58 4.18 -6.57
N ILE A 30 16.70 3.66 -6.02
CA ILE A 30 16.73 2.40 -5.25
C ILE A 30 15.86 2.52 -3.98
N VAL A 31 16.11 3.56 -3.18
CA VAL A 31 15.40 3.79 -1.91
C VAL A 31 13.91 4.01 -2.16
N ALA A 32 13.56 4.86 -3.12
CA ALA A 32 12.17 5.13 -3.46
C ALA A 32 11.42 3.87 -3.95
N SER A 33 12.09 3.01 -4.73
CA SER A 33 11.50 1.76 -5.21
C SER A 33 11.24 0.78 -4.06
N THR A 34 12.17 0.66 -3.12
CA THR A 34 11.99 -0.18 -1.93
C THR A 34 10.82 0.30 -1.08
N ILE A 35 10.70 1.61 -0.86
CA ILE A 35 9.59 2.20 -0.10
C ILE A 35 8.24 1.94 -0.81
N ARG A 36 8.18 2.06 -2.14
CA ARG A 36 6.97 1.74 -2.92
C ARG A 36 6.58 0.27 -2.78
N MET A 37 7.53 -0.66 -2.83
CA MET A 37 7.25 -2.09 -2.60
C MET A 37 6.72 -2.35 -1.19
N ILE A 38 7.30 -1.70 -0.18
CA ILE A 38 6.81 -1.78 1.21
C ILE A 38 5.37 -1.27 1.30
N ARG A 39 4.99 -0.19 0.60
CA ARG A 39 3.61 0.32 0.59
C ARG A 39 2.61 -0.69 0.00
N TYR A 40 2.94 -1.34 -1.12
CA TYR A 40 2.07 -2.39 -1.67
C TYR A 40 1.94 -3.58 -0.72
N PHE A 41 3.03 -3.98 -0.06
CA PHE A 41 3.00 -5.06 0.92
C PHE A 41 2.20 -4.68 2.17
N ALA A 42 2.40 -3.47 2.70
CA ALA A 42 1.65 -2.93 3.82
C ALA A 42 0.15 -2.82 3.51
N PHE A 43 -0.22 -2.47 2.29
CA PHE A 43 -1.62 -2.50 1.86
C PHE A 43 -2.22 -3.90 1.94
N ALA A 44 -1.50 -4.92 1.45
CA ALA A 44 -1.94 -6.31 1.53
C ALA A 44 -2.07 -6.79 2.99
N LEU A 45 -1.08 -6.48 3.83
CA LEU A 45 -1.12 -6.79 5.27
C LEU A 45 -2.29 -6.07 5.96
N GLY A 46 -2.44 -4.77 5.75
CA GLY A 46 -3.48 -3.94 6.35
C GLY A 46 -4.91 -4.35 5.96
N LEU A 47 -5.06 -5.05 4.83
CA LEU A 47 -6.35 -5.56 4.37
C LEU A 47 -6.61 -6.99 4.86
N LEU A 48 -5.63 -7.88 4.71
CA LEU A 48 -5.85 -9.32 4.78
C LEU A 48 -5.43 -9.95 6.11
N THR A 49 -4.47 -9.38 6.85
CA THR A 49 -3.92 -9.99 8.08
C THR A 49 -4.99 -10.41 9.10
N PRO A 50 -5.96 -9.56 9.51
CA PRO A 50 -6.97 -9.96 10.49
C PRO A 50 -7.89 -11.06 9.95
N SER A 51 -8.28 -10.99 8.68
CA SER A 51 -9.09 -12.03 8.05
C SER A 51 -8.35 -13.38 7.97
N PHE A 52 -7.07 -13.37 7.62
CA PHE A 52 -6.23 -14.58 7.59
C PHE A 52 -6.10 -15.19 8.97
N TYR A 53 -5.85 -14.37 10.00
CA TYR A 53 -5.77 -14.85 11.38
C TYR A 53 -7.07 -15.57 11.79
N ILE A 54 -8.22 -14.96 11.54
CA ILE A 54 -9.54 -15.54 11.85
C ILE A 54 -9.74 -16.85 11.08
N ALA A 55 -9.46 -16.87 9.78
CA ALA A 55 -9.66 -18.03 8.93
C ALA A 55 -8.76 -19.22 9.31
N ILE A 56 -7.49 -18.97 9.65
CA ILE A 56 -6.54 -20.01 10.05
C ILE A 56 -6.93 -20.57 11.42
N THR A 57 -7.20 -19.70 12.40
CA THR A 57 -7.54 -20.14 13.75
C THR A 57 -8.90 -20.82 13.86
N THR A 58 -9.82 -20.55 12.94
CA THR A 58 -11.18 -21.11 12.96
C THR A 58 -11.33 -22.34 12.06
N PHE A 59 -10.74 -22.34 10.85
CA PHE A 59 -10.96 -23.40 9.86
C PHE A 59 -9.71 -24.23 9.52
N HIS A 60 -8.51 -23.68 9.65
CA HIS A 60 -7.27 -24.31 9.15
C HIS A 60 -6.15 -24.31 10.21
N GLN A 61 -6.44 -24.86 11.39
CA GLN A 61 -5.49 -24.87 12.50
C GLN A 61 -4.22 -25.67 12.20
N GLU A 62 -4.32 -26.69 11.34
CA GLU A 62 -3.22 -27.56 10.92
C GLU A 62 -2.10 -26.83 10.15
N MET A 63 -2.33 -25.58 9.71
CA MET A 63 -1.31 -24.77 9.04
C MET A 63 -0.22 -24.27 10.01
N PHE A 64 -0.49 -24.25 11.32
CA PHE A 64 0.53 -23.86 12.30
C PHE A 64 1.39 -25.07 12.73
N PRO A 65 2.71 -24.89 12.86
CA PRO A 65 3.54 -25.84 13.59
C PRO A 65 2.94 -26.13 14.95
N THR A 66 2.86 -27.41 15.32
CA THR A 66 2.23 -27.87 16.56
C THR A 66 2.67 -27.12 17.82
N PRO A 67 3.97 -26.78 18.01
CA PRO A 67 4.41 -25.99 19.16
C PRO A 67 3.80 -24.59 19.22
N LEU A 68 3.64 -23.93 18.05
CA LEU A 68 3.00 -22.61 17.98
C LEU A 68 1.50 -22.72 18.27
N LEU A 69 0.83 -23.73 17.71
CA LEU A 69 -0.58 -23.96 17.97
C LEU A 69 -0.87 -24.15 19.46
N ILE A 70 -0.06 -24.94 20.18
CA ILE A 70 -0.23 -25.16 21.62
C ILE A 70 -0.06 -23.84 22.38
N SER A 71 0.92 -23.01 22.02
CA SER A 71 1.12 -21.71 22.66
C SER A 71 -0.05 -20.74 22.43
N VAL A 72 -0.61 -20.72 21.22
CA VAL A 72 -1.79 -19.89 20.90
C VAL A 72 -3.04 -20.43 21.59
N ALA A 73 -3.22 -21.75 21.66
CA ALA A 73 -4.34 -22.37 22.36
C ALA A 73 -4.30 -22.06 23.87
N ALA A 74 -3.12 -22.14 24.50
CA ALA A 74 -2.94 -21.78 25.91
C ALA A 74 -3.25 -20.30 26.18
N GLN A 75 -2.87 -19.40 25.27
CA GLN A 75 -3.22 -17.98 25.39
C GLN A 75 -4.72 -17.69 25.19
N ARG A 76 -5.48 -18.65 24.64
CA ARG A 76 -6.92 -18.53 24.44
C ARG A 76 -7.75 -19.24 25.51
N GLU A 77 -7.13 -20.01 26.41
CA GLU A 77 -7.81 -20.83 27.42
C GLU A 77 -8.66 -20.00 28.41
N GLY A 78 -8.37 -18.71 28.57
CA GLY A 78 -9.15 -17.78 29.40
C GLY A 78 -10.03 -16.77 28.65
N ILE A 79 -10.08 -16.83 27.31
CA ILE A 79 -10.76 -15.80 26.51
C ILE A 79 -12.16 -16.28 26.10
N PRO A 80 -13.23 -15.59 26.51
CA PRO A 80 -14.60 -16.05 26.29
C PRO A 80 -15.10 -15.84 24.85
N PHE A 81 -14.35 -15.08 24.04
CA PHE A 81 -14.79 -14.66 22.70
C PHE A 81 -14.15 -15.48 21.57
N PRO A 82 -14.90 -15.75 20.48
CA PRO A 82 -14.30 -16.30 19.27
C PRO A 82 -13.40 -15.27 18.59
N ALA A 83 -12.43 -15.76 17.81
CA ALA A 83 -11.41 -14.91 17.16
C ALA A 83 -12.00 -13.77 16.31
N PHE A 84 -13.16 -13.97 15.69
CA PHE A 84 -13.85 -12.91 14.94
C PHE A 84 -14.32 -11.74 15.84
N ILE A 85 -14.93 -12.03 16.99
CA ILE A 85 -15.43 -11.00 17.91
C ILE A 85 -14.27 -10.28 18.58
N GLU A 86 -13.25 -11.03 18.98
CA GLU A 86 -12.00 -10.51 19.52
C GLU A 86 -11.35 -9.50 18.55
N ALA A 87 -11.25 -9.86 17.26
CA ALA A 87 -10.71 -8.99 16.22
C ALA A 87 -11.60 -7.77 15.98
N LEU A 88 -12.92 -7.94 16.00
CA LEU A 88 -13.87 -6.85 15.79
C LEU A 88 -13.76 -5.80 16.89
N ILE A 89 -13.71 -6.22 18.16
CA ILE A 89 -13.53 -5.31 19.30
C ILE A 89 -12.23 -4.52 19.11
N MET A 90 -11.12 -5.21 18.89
CA MET A 90 -9.82 -4.57 18.76
C MET A 90 -9.70 -3.64 17.55
N GLU A 91 -10.19 -4.06 16.38
CA GLU A 91 -10.17 -3.25 15.16
C GLU A 91 -11.02 -1.98 15.33
N VAL A 92 -12.22 -2.09 15.91
CA VAL A 92 -13.07 -0.93 16.21
C VAL A 92 -12.39 0.00 17.21
N THR A 93 -11.81 -0.52 18.28
CA THR A 93 -11.11 0.30 19.27
C THR A 93 -9.91 1.03 18.67
N PHE A 94 -9.11 0.36 17.84
CA PHE A 94 -7.99 1.00 17.14
C PHE A 94 -8.45 2.05 16.12
N GLU A 95 -9.58 1.84 15.45
CA GLU A 95 -10.16 2.85 14.55
C GLU A 95 -10.66 4.08 15.30
N ILE A 96 -11.30 3.92 16.46
CA ILE A 96 -11.71 5.04 17.33
C ILE A 96 -10.47 5.83 17.79
N LEU A 97 -9.45 5.12 18.27
CA LEU A 97 -8.20 5.71 18.70
C LEU A 97 -7.51 6.49 17.56
N ARG A 98 -7.51 5.91 16.36
CA ARG A 98 -6.94 6.53 15.15
C ARG A 98 -7.68 7.81 14.79
N GLU A 99 -9.01 7.77 14.79
CA GLU A 99 -9.86 8.93 14.46
C GLU A 99 -9.72 10.05 15.49
N ALA A 100 -9.60 9.71 16.77
CA ALA A 100 -9.27 10.67 17.82
C ALA A 100 -7.88 11.28 17.60
N GLY A 101 -6.88 10.46 17.29
CA GLY A 101 -5.49 10.91 17.09
C GLY A 101 -5.33 11.92 15.95
N ILE A 102 -6.05 11.74 14.84
CA ILE A 102 -5.98 12.67 13.69
C ILE A 102 -6.71 14.01 13.93
N ARG A 103 -7.66 14.04 14.86
CA ARG A 103 -8.44 15.25 15.19
C ARG A 103 -7.75 16.11 16.25
N MET A 104 -6.83 15.55 17.00
CA MET A 104 -6.06 16.27 18.00
C MET A 104 -4.92 17.09 17.37
N PRO A 105 -4.45 18.18 18.01
CA PRO A 105 -3.25 18.90 17.59
C PRO A 105 -2.04 17.97 17.48
N ARG A 106 -1.15 18.19 16.51
CA ARG A 106 0.00 17.29 16.21
C ARG A 106 0.86 16.95 17.44
N ALA A 107 1.03 17.90 18.36
CA ALA A 107 1.82 17.70 19.59
C ALA A 107 1.21 16.67 20.54
N VAL A 108 -0.13 16.50 20.52
CA VAL A 108 -0.87 15.61 21.42
C VAL A 108 -1.34 14.35 20.70
N GLY A 109 -1.66 14.43 19.40
CA GLY A 109 -2.20 13.30 18.63
C GLY A 109 -1.26 12.09 18.53
N SER A 110 0.05 12.34 18.46
CA SER A 110 1.06 11.26 18.50
C SER A 110 1.12 10.58 19.86
N ALA A 111 1.10 11.36 20.96
CA ALA A 111 1.07 10.84 22.32
C ALA A 111 -0.18 10.01 22.60
N VAL A 112 -1.36 10.49 22.18
CA VAL A 112 -2.64 9.75 22.32
C VAL A 112 -2.61 8.42 21.57
N THR A 113 -2.04 8.40 20.35
CA THR A 113 -1.96 7.17 19.56
C THR A 113 -1.04 6.13 20.22
N VAL A 114 0.11 6.57 20.75
CA VAL A 114 1.08 5.68 21.41
C VAL A 114 0.55 5.17 22.75
N VAL A 115 0.12 6.08 23.62
CA VAL A 115 -0.39 5.74 24.95
C VAL A 115 -1.65 4.91 24.82
N GLY A 116 -2.60 5.32 23.98
CA GLY A 116 -3.84 4.57 23.80
C GLY A 116 -3.58 3.19 23.21
N GLY A 117 -2.68 3.04 22.21
CA GLY A 117 -2.40 1.74 21.61
C GLY A 117 -1.78 0.76 22.60
N LEU A 118 -0.82 1.23 23.41
CA LEU A 118 -0.17 0.42 24.44
C LEU A 118 -1.12 0.08 25.59
N VAL A 119 -1.78 1.09 26.16
CA VAL A 119 -2.66 0.92 27.34
C VAL A 119 -3.86 0.05 27.00
N ILE A 120 -4.50 0.27 25.85
CA ILE A 120 -5.64 -0.55 25.42
C ILE A 120 -5.19 -1.98 25.13
N GLY A 121 -4.07 -2.16 24.42
CA GLY A 121 -3.55 -3.49 24.10
C GLY A 121 -3.21 -4.29 25.36
N GLN A 122 -2.50 -3.68 26.32
CA GLN A 122 -2.15 -4.33 27.58
C GLN A 122 -3.39 -4.61 28.43
N ALA A 123 -4.26 -3.62 28.62
CA ALA A 123 -5.47 -3.79 29.42
C ALA A 123 -6.41 -4.85 28.83
N ALA A 124 -6.53 -4.94 27.50
CA ALA A 124 -7.36 -5.96 26.85
C ALA A 124 -6.83 -7.39 27.08
N VAL A 125 -5.50 -7.56 27.12
CA VAL A 125 -4.86 -8.85 27.41
C VAL A 125 -4.96 -9.20 28.88
N GLU A 126 -4.67 -8.26 29.78
CA GLU A 126 -4.78 -8.47 31.23
C GLU A 126 -6.22 -8.74 31.69
N ALA A 127 -7.20 -8.11 31.06
CA ALA A 127 -8.62 -8.35 31.33
C ALA A 127 -9.13 -9.68 30.74
N GLY A 128 -8.30 -10.42 29.98
CA GLY A 128 -8.70 -11.68 29.34
C GLY A 128 -9.75 -11.51 28.24
N ILE A 129 -9.94 -10.30 27.72
CA ILE A 129 -10.90 -10.02 26.64
C ILE A 129 -10.30 -10.41 25.28
N VAL A 130 -8.98 -10.28 25.14
CA VAL A 130 -8.24 -10.42 23.88
C VAL A 130 -6.91 -11.15 24.12
N SER A 131 -6.47 -11.94 23.16
CA SER A 131 -5.21 -12.68 23.16
C SER A 131 -4.04 -11.78 22.76
N GLY A 132 -2.85 -12.06 23.30
CA GLY A 132 -1.63 -11.35 22.90
C GLY A 132 -1.35 -11.45 21.39
N VAL A 133 -1.66 -12.60 20.78
CA VAL A 133 -1.52 -12.81 19.33
C VAL A 133 -2.43 -11.87 18.55
N MET A 134 -3.68 -11.66 18.99
CA MET A 134 -4.57 -10.71 18.33
C MET A 134 -4.09 -9.27 18.45
N VAL A 135 -3.54 -8.87 19.61
CA VAL A 135 -2.95 -7.53 19.76
C VAL A 135 -1.82 -7.33 18.76
N ILE A 136 -0.97 -8.34 18.55
CA ILE A 136 0.11 -8.30 17.54
C ILE A 136 -0.48 -8.16 16.14
N VAL A 137 -1.49 -8.97 15.79
CA VAL A 137 -2.17 -8.92 14.50
C VAL A 137 -2.72 -7.52 14.23
N VAL A 138 -3.53 -6.97 15.16
CA VAL A 138 -4.17 -5.66 14.99
C VAL A 138 -3.14 -4.53 14.98
N SER A 139 -2.08 -4.61 15.79
CA SER A 139 -0.98 -3.63 15.77
C SER A 139 -0.27 -3.62 14.42
N LEU A 140 -0.01 -4.79 13.83
CA LEU A 140 0.56 -4.90 12.49
C LEU A 140 -0.36 -4.31 11.43
N THR A 141 -1.66 -4.60 11.50
CA THR A 141 -2.67 -4.04 10.58
C THR A 141 -2.74 -2.52 10.69
N ALA A 142 -2.76 -2.00 11.93
CA ALA A 142 -2.84 -0.58 12.22
C ALA A 142 -1.61 0.16 11.68
N ILE A 143 -0.40 -0.32 11.98
CA ILE A 143 0.87 0.25 11.49
C ILE A 143 0.90 0.20 9.96
N SER A 144 0.52 -0.93 9.36
CA SER A 144 0.52 -1.08 7.90
C SER A 144 -0.38 -0.04 7.22
N ASN A 145 -1.53 0.27 7.83
CA ASN A 145 -2.44 1.29 7.31
C ASN A 145 -1.89 2.73 7.44
N LEU A 146 -0.93 3.00 8.34
CA LEU A 146 -0.26 4.29 8.47
C LEU A 146 0.65 4.62 7.29
N ILE A 147 1.15 3.60 6.60
CA ILE A 147 2.12 3.73 5.51
C ILE A 147 1.42 4.24 4.23
N ASN A 148 0.09 4.10 4.13
CA ASN A 148 -0.69 4.58 3.00
C ASN A 148 -0.61 6.11 2.88
N PRO A 149 -0.04 6.66 1.78
CA PRO A 149 0.20 8.10 1.67
C PRO A 149 -1.09 8.90 1.40
N THR A 150 -2.16 8.22 0.98
CA THR A 150 -3.45 8.83 0.67
C THR A 150 -4.53 8.38 1.64
N TYR A 151 -5.18 9.34 2.30
CA TYR A 151 -6.21 9.05 3.31
C TYR A 151 -7.42 8.29 2.72
N ASN A 152 -7.82 8.63 1.49
CA ASN A 152 -8.95 7.99 0.81
C ASN A 152 -8.70 6.48 0.57
N SER A 153 -7.46 6.11 0.21
CA SER A 153 -7.08 4.71 0.05
C SER A 153 -7.12 3.97 1.39
N ALA A 154 -6.54 4.58 2.44
CA ALA A 154 -6.55 4.02 3.79
C ALA A 154 -7.98 3.77 4.31
N ASN A 155 -8.91 4.70 4.09
CA ASN A 155 -10.33 4.51 4.47
C ASN A 155 -11.00 3.38 3.70
N SER A 156 -10.72 3.27 2.39
CA SER A 156 -11.26 2.20 1.57
C SER A 156 -10.81 0.82 2.08
N VAL A 157 -9.53 0.70 2.45
CA VAL A 157 -8.98 -0.53 3.05
C VAL A 157 -9.66 -0.87 4.37
N ARG A 158 -9.93 0.12 5.22
CA ARG A 158 -10.60 -0.07 6.52
C ARG A 158 -12.00 -0.67 6.35
N PHE A 159 -12.80 -0.13 5.44
CA PHE A 159 -14.13 -0.69 5.17
C PHE A 159 -14.05 -2.10 4.57
N LEU A 160 -13.15 -2.33 3.61
CA LEU A 160 -12.96 -3.64 3.00
C LEU A 160 -12.48 -4.68 4.04
N ARG A 161 -11.63 -4.28 5.00
CA ARG A 161 -11.12 -5.17 6.06
C ARG A 161 -12.25 -5.88 6.80
N PHE A 162 -13.29 -5.15 7.21
CA PHE A 162 -14.45 -5.75 7.90
C PHE A 162 -15.19 -6.76 7.02
N VAL A 163 -15.31 -6.49 5.71
CA VAL A 163 -15.89 -7.43 4.74
C VAL A 163 -15.03 -8.71 4.66
N PHE A 164 -13.71 -8.57 4.55
CA PHE A 164 -12.80 -9.71 4.52
C PHE A 164 -12.79 -10.51 5.83
N MET A 165 -12.86 -9.85 6.99
CA MET A 165 -12.99 -10.51 8.28
C MET A 165 -14.27 -11.36 8.34
N PHE A 166 -15.39 -10.82 7.85
CA PHE A 166 -16.65 -11.56 7.77
C PHE A 166 -16.56 -12.77 6.83
N LEU A 167 -15.97 -12.61 5.64
CA LEU A 167 -15.73 -13.71 4.71
C LEU A 167 -14.80 -14.78 5.30
N GLY A 168 -13.75 -14.37 6.03
CA GLY A 168 -12.84 -15.27 6.72
C GLY A 168 -13.48 -16.01 7.88
N ALA A 169 -14.42 -15.37 8.59
CA ALA A 169 -15.16 -15.99 9.69
C ALA A 169 -16.23 -16.98 9.21
N THR A 170 -16.78 -16.79 8.02
CA THR A 170 -17.88 -17.62 7.47
C THR A 170 -17.40 -18.75 6.57
N PHE A 171 -16.42 -18.47 5.70
CA PHE A 171 -15.94 -19.41 4.67
C PHE A 171 -14.44 -19.68 4.76
N GLY A 172 -13.75 -19.21 5.80
CA GLY A 172 -12.32 -19.42 5.99
C GLY A 172 -11.47 -18.82 4.86
N LEU A 173 -10.37 -19.50 4.53
CA LEU A 173 -9.44 -19.08 3.47
C LEU A 173 -10.09 -19.05 2.09
N TYR A 174 -11.07 -19.94 1.85
CA TYR A 174 -11.83 -19.96 0.60
C TYR A 174 -12.62 -18.66 0.41
N GLY A 175 -13.33 -18.19 1.44
CA GLY A 175 -14.04 -16.91 1.41
C GLY A 175 -13.13 -15.72 1.14
N ILE A 176 -11.97 -15.68 1.80
CA ILE A 176 -10.96 -14.64 1.59
C ILE A 176 -10.48 -14.66 0.13
N SER A 177 -10.18 -15.84 -0.42
CA SER A 177 -9.73 -15.96 -1.80
C SER A 177 -10.78 -15.46 -2.81
N LEU A 178 -12.05 -15.84 -2.63
CA LEU A 178 -13.16 -15.36 -3.45
C LEU A 178 -13.33 -13.84 -3.32
N GLY A 179 -13.24 -13.31 -2.10
CA GLY A 179 -13.29 -11.87 -1.85
C GLY A 179 -12.18 -11.12 -2.56
N VAL A 180 -10.95 -11.67 -2.58
CA VAL A 180 -9.81 -11.07 -3.28
C VAL A 180 -10.05 -11.09 -4.79
N TYR A 181 -10.53 -12.21 -5.35
CA TYR A 181 -10.88 -12.29 -6.77
C TYR A 181 -11.96 -11.29 -7.15
N ALA A 182 -13.05 -11.22 -6.37
CA ALA A 182 -14.14 -10.28 -6.60
C ALA A 182 -13.66 -8.83 -6.52
N LEU A 183 -12.80 -8.50 -5.54
CA LEU A 183 -12.19 -7.18 -5.41
C LEU A 183 -11.35 -6.83 -6.65
N ILE A 184 -10.47 -7.74 -7.10
CA ILE A 184 -9.62 -7.50 -8.28
C ILE A 184 -10.48 -7.30 -9.53
N LEU A 185 -11.51 -8.13 -9.74
CA LEU A 185 -12.43 -8.00 -10.87
C LEU A 185 -13.17 -6.65 -10.83
N HIS A 186 -13.65 -6.25 -9.65
CA HIS A 186 -14.27 -4.95 -9.46
C HIS A 186 -13.32 -3.81 -9.81
N LEU A 187 -12.09 -3.83 -9.30
CA LEU A 187 -11.08 -2.81 -9.62
C LEU A 187 -10.74 -2.75 -11.11
N CYS A 188 -10.68 -3.89 -11.80
CA CYS A 188 -10.46 -3.96 -13.25
C CYS A 188 -11.65 -3.42 -14.06
N SER A 189 -12.87 -3.49 -13.53
CA SER A 189 -14.07 -2.95 -14.19
C SER A 189 -14.18 -1.43 -14.10
N LEU A 190 -13.54 -0.82 -13.09
CA LEU A 190 -13.61 0.62 -12.84
C LEU A 190 -12.84 1.42 -13.90
N ARG A 191 -13.45 2.54 -14.30
CA ARG A 191 -12.82 3.55 -15.17
C ARG A 191 -12.88 4.92 -14.52
N SER A 192 -11.76 5.63 -14.51
CA SER A 192 -11.62 7.01 -14.04
C SER A 192 -11.49 7.92 -15.26
N PHE A 193 -12.54 8.68 -15.56
CA PHE A 193 -12.59 9.59 -16.72
C PHE A 193 -12.13 8.92 -18.03
N GLY A 194 -12.66 7.72 -18.29
CA GLY A 194 -12.34 6.94 -19.49
C GLY A 194 -11.07 6.07 -19.39
N VAL A 195 -10.19 6.32 -18.42
CA VAL A 195 -8.96 5.54 -18.19
C VAL A 195 -9.22 4.36 -17.25
N PRO A 196 -8.79 3.12 -17.57
CA PRO A 196 -8.94 1.97 -16.67
C PRO A 196 -8.24 2.22 -15.34
N TYR A 197 -8.94 2.03 -14.22
CA TYR A 197 -8.45 2.33 -12.87
C TYR A 197 -7.20 1.51 -12.51
N MET A 198 -7.13 0.27 -13.00
CA MET A 198 -5.99 -0.65 -12.78
C MET A 198 -4.79 -0.39 -13.70
N THR A 199 -4.78 0.68 -14.50
CA THR A 199 -3.58 1.07 -15.26
C THR A 199 -2.42 1.35 -14.28
N PRO A 200 -1.20 0.81 -14.50
CA PRO A 200 -0.72 0.06 -15.67
C PRO A 200 -0.68 -1.47 -15.50
N PHE A 201 -1.33 -2.01 -14.47
CA PHE A 201 -1.43 -3.45 -14.23
C PHE A 201 -2.42 -4.11 -15.19
N ALA A 202 -3.56 -3.45 -15.44
CA ALA A 202 -4.57 -3.88 -16.40
C ALA A 202 -5.16 -2.63 -17.10
N PRO A 203 -4.90 -2.42 -18.41
CA PRO A 203 -4.06 -3.24 -19.29
C PRO A 203 -2.57 -3.11 -18.95
N ILE A 204 -1.83 -4.20 -19.18
CA ILE A 204 -0.39 -4.28 -18.86
C ILE A 204 0.37 -3.26 -19.72
N ASN A 205 1.02 -2.29 -19.07
CA ASN A 205 1.90 -1.32 -19.73
C ASN A 205 3.29 -1.27 -19.06
N MET A 206 4.24 -2.02 -19.64
CA MET A 206 5.61 -2.12 -19.14
C MET A 206 6.33 -0.77 -18.99
N GLN A 207 6.02 0.22 -19.84
CA GLN A 207 6.67 1.52 -19.77
C GLN A 207 6.18 2.33 -18.56
N GLN A 208 4.90 2.20 -18.20
CA GLN A 208 4.31 2.87 -17.04
C GLN A 208 4.58 2.11 -15.74
N MET A 209 4.75 0.77 -15.78
CA MET A 209 5.15 -0.02 -14.62
C MET A 209 6.51 0.42 -14.03
N LYS A 210 7.40 0.96 -14.86
CA LYS A 210 8.69 1.56 -14.48
C LYS A 210 8.57 2.85 -13.67
N ASP A 211 7.37 3.40 -13.47
CA ASP A 211 7.12 4.43 -12.46
C ASP A 211 6.03 4.02 -11.47
N ALA A 212 5.12 3.12 -11.83
CA ALA A 212 4.07 2.67 -10.91
C ALA A 212 4.58 1.79 -9.75
N VAL A 213 5.51 0.87 -10.00
CA VAL A 213 5.99 -0.09 -9.00
C VAL A 213 7.44 0.19 -8.61
N VAL A 214 8.33 0.20 -9.61
CA VAL A 214 9.75 0.53 -9.43
C VAL A 214 9.93 1.96 -9.88
N ARG A 215 10.61 2.82 -9.12
CA ARG A 215 10.92 4.18 -9.56
C ARG A 215 12.19 4.16 -10.40
N PHE A 216 12.08 4.21 -11.73
CA PHE A 216 13.26 4.40 -12.58
C PHE A 216 13.79 5.85 -12.52
N PRO A 217 15.07 6.10 -12.88
CA PRO A 217 15.59 7.45 -12.92
C PRO A 217 14.84 8.31 -13.95
N LEU A 218 14.55 9.57 -13.58
CA LEU A 218 13.74 10.50 -14.39
C LEU A 218 14.29 10.71 -15.82
N TRP A 219 15.61 10.69 -15.99
CA TRP A 219 16.28 10.83 -17.28
C TRP A 219 16.05 9.65 -18.25
N SER A 220 15.51 8.53 -17.76
CA SER A 220 15.19 7.35 -18.60
C SER A 220 13.78 7.39 -19.20
N PHE A 221 12.94 8.36 -18.80
CA PHE A 221 11.55 8.47 -19.25
C PHE A 221 11.40 9.31 -20.53
N PHE A 222 11.61 8.66 -21.67
CA PHE A 222 11.46 9.29 -22.99
C PHE A 222 10.05 9.23 -23.57
N LYS A 223 9.16 8.38 -23.02
CA LYS A 223 7.81 8.15 -23.54
C LYS A 223 6.74 8.66 -22.57
N ARG A 224 5.63 9.16 -23.12
CA ARG A 224 4.43 9.57 -22.39
C ARG A 224 3.50 8.38 -22.13
N PRO A 225 2.58 8.47 -21.14
CA PRO A 225 1.56 7.45 -20.93
C PRO A 225 0.64 7.30 -22.14
N THR A 226 0.70 6.14 -22.80
CA THR A 226 -0.05 5.86 -24.05
C THR A 226 -1.56 5.97 -23.92
N ILE A 227 -2.12 5.68 -22.74
CA ILE A 227 -3.57 5.66 -22.50
C ILE A 227 -4.15 7.09 -22.40
N ILE A 228 -3.32 8.07 -22.03
CA ILE A 228 -3.75 9.46 -21.84
C ILE A 228 -3.40 10.33 -23.05
N THR A 229 -2.28 10.04 -23.72
CA THR A 229 -1.72 10.94 -24.76
C THR A 229 -2.09 10.56 -26.21
N GLY A 230 -2.71 9.41 -26.45
CA GLY A 230 -3.03 8.97 -27.81
C GLY A 230 -1.76 8.73 -28.64
N ASP A 231 -1.70 9.28 -29.85
CA ASP A 231 -0.63 9.02 -30.83
C ASP A 231 0.70 9.74 -30.51
N ASP A 232 0.68 10.85 -29.74
CA ASP A 232 1.90 11.58 -29.34
C ASP A 232 2.58 10.94 -28.12
N THR A 233 3.22 9.79 -28.35
CA THR A 233 3.82 8.97 -27.29
C THR A 233 5.23 9.42 -26.88
N GLU A 234 5.84 10.41 -27.54
CA GLU A 234 7.21 10.85 -27.25
C GLU A 234 7.22 12.06 -26.30
N ARG A 235 7.85 11.90 -25.14
CA ARG A 235 8.00 12.99 -24.15
C ARG A 235 9.18 13.89 -24.49
N GLN A 236 10.31 13.27 -24.81
CA GLN A 236 11.58 13.94 -25.11
C GLN A 236 12.32 13.14 -26.17
N LYS A 237 12.90 13.82 -27.17
CA LYS A 237 13.80 13.18 -28.13
C LYS A 237 14.98 12.57 -27.37
N LYS A 238 15.29 11.30 -27.64
CA LYS A 238 16.45 10.64 -27.03
C LYS A 238 17.71 11.47 -27.32
N PRO A 239 18.58 11.72 -26.33
CA PRO A 239 19.84 12.41 -26.58
C PRO A 239 20.61 11.63 -27.66
N ASN A 240 21.02 12.34 -28.71
CA ASN A 240 21.70 11.73 -29.84
C ASN A 240 22.98 11.03 -29.33
N LYS A 241 23.10 9.73 -29.57
CA LYS A 241 24.28 8.93 -29.19
C LYS A 241 25.51 9.23 -30.07
N GLU A 242 25.41 10.18 -30.99
CA GLU A 242 26.55 10.67 -31.75
C GLU A 242 27.62 11.19 -30.76
N ARG A 243 28.70 10.41 -30.61
CA ARG A 243 29.96 10.90 -30.03
C ARG A 243 30.25 12.25 -30.69
N PRO A 244 30.67 13.29 -29.95
CA PRO A 244 31.09 14.53 -30.59
C PRO A 244 32.09 14.18 -31.70
N LYS A 245 31.75 14.51 -32.96
CA LYS A 245 32.65 14.26 -34.10
C LYS A 245 33.98 14.90 -33.71
N LYS A 246 35.05 14.09 -33.66
CA LYS A 246 36.40 14.60 -33.37
C LYS A 246 36.62 15.85 -34.24
N PRO A 247 37.09 16.97 -33.68
CA PRO A 247 37.32 18.18 -34.46
C PRO A 247 38.18 17.79 -35.67
N LYS A 248 37.73 18.12 -36.88
CA LYS A 248 38.47 17.86 -38.11
C LYS A 248 39.85 18.51 -37.93
N GLN A 249 40.88 17.68 -37.79
CA GLN A 249 42.25 18.15 -37.74
C GLN A 249 42.52 18.82 -39.10
N ASN A 250 42.63 20.15 -39.08
CA ASN A 250 42.79 20.95 -40.28
C ASN A 250 44.15 20.56 -40.91
N LYS A 251 44.14 19.79 -42.00
CA LYS A 251 45.36 19.28 -42.66
C LYS A 251 46.21 20.38 -43.34
N ASN A 252 45.82 21.66 -43.21
CA ASN A 252 46.50 22.78 -43.85
C ASN A 252 47.70 23.37 -43.08
N TYR A 253 48.12 22.78 -41.95
CA TYR A 253 49.32 23.21 -41.21
C TYR A 253 50.55 22.30 -41.41
N ARG A 254 50.69 21.66 -42.58
CA ARG A 254 51.88 20.83 -42.90
C ARG A 254 52.63 21.20 -44.18
N SER A 255 52.35 22.33 -44.82
CA SER A 255 53.02 22.74 -46.06
C SER A 255 53.80 24.06 -45.98
N VAL A 256 54.16 24.54 -44.79
CA VAL A 256 55.12 25.66 -44.64
C VAL A 256 56.32 25.19 -43.82
N LYS A 257 57.13 24.34 -44.44
CA LYS A 257 58.54 24.11 -44.09
C LYS A 257 59.23 23.49 -45.30
N ARG A 258 59.67 24.36 -46.20
CA ARG A 258 60.90 24.26 -46.99
C ARG A 258 61.17 25.62 -47.60
#